data_AF-A0A0F9N0B5-F1
#
_entry.id   AF-A0A0F9N0B5-F1
#
_cell.length_a   1.000
_cell.length_b   1.000
_cell.length_c   1.000
_cell.angle_alpha   90.00
_cell.angle_beta   90.00
_cell.angle_gamma   90.00
#
_symmetry.space_group_name_H-M   'P 1'
#
loop_
_entity.id
_entity.type
_entity.pdbx_description
1 polymer ?
#
loop_
_entity_poly.entity_id
_entity_poly.type
_entity_poly.pdbx_seq_one_letter_code
_entity_poly.pdbx_strand_id
1 'polypeptide(L)'
;MSSRYTKEHYEDVARILKVQVSSTAPLNWVGHIAEVETNATVKRIAYRFADLFAADNPPVCIHCRQSPVSSGLCLGGQQQYLNHEVKGGFDRKWFLAACGLEPEQHTVPKQVLEHYGLSKIDQDRRG
;
A
#
# COMPACT_ATOMS: atom_id res chain seq x y z
N MET A 1 16.94 9.19 13.37
CA MET A 1 17.13 7.73 13.22
C MET A 1 17.43 7.46 11.76
N SER A 2 18.46 6.68 11.44
CA SER A 2 18.67 6.20 10.08
C SER A 2 17.80 4.96 9.86
N SER A 3 17.15 4.87 8.70
CA SER A 3 16.46 3.64 8.29
C SER A 3 17.48 2.50 8.18
N ARG A 4 17.09 1.30 8.59
CA ARG A 4 17.90 0.08 8.41
C ARG A 4 18.00 -0.31 6.94
N TYR A 5 16.97 0.03 6.16
CA TYR A 5 16.88 -0.31 4.75
C TYR A 5 17.12 0.92 3.88
N THR A 6 17.85 0.75 2.77
CA THR A 6 18.02 1.81 1.79
C THR A 6 16.92 1.71 0.73
N LYS A 7 16.86 2.72 -0.13
CA LYS A 7 15.94 2.72 -1.27
C LYS A 7 16.16 1.51 -2.18
N GLU A 8 17.42 1.15 -2.40
CA GLU A 8 17.83 0.02 -3.22
C GLU A 8 17.32 -1.31 -2.65
N HIS A 9 17.31 -1.47 -1.31
CA HIS A 9 16.70 -2.65 -0.68
C HIS A 9 15.20 -2.78 -1.00
N TYR A 10 14.46 -1.67 -0.97
CA TYR A 10 13.03 -1.69 -1.32
C TYR A 10 12.82 -2.07 -2.79
N GLU A 11 13.62 -1.49 -3.69
CA GLU A 11 13.58 -1.75 -5.13
C GLU A 11 13.89 -3.21 -5.46
N ASP A 12 14.91 -3.79 -4.82
CA ASP A 12 15.30 -5.18 -5.06
C ASP A 12 14.26 -6.18 -4.54
N VAL A 13 13.72 -5.95 -3.34
CA VAL A 13 12.63 -6.79 -2.82
C VAL A 13 11.41 -6.70 -3.72
N ALA A 14 11.03 -5.51 -4.18
CA ALA A 14 9.90 -5.34 -5.09
C ALA A 14 10.10 -6.10 -6.41
N ARG A 15 11.32 -6.04 -6.98
CA ARG A 15 11.68 -6.75 -8.21
C ARG A 15 11.58 -8.27 -8.05
N ILE A 16 12.10 -8.81 -6.95
CA ILE A 16 12.03 -10.25 -6.64
C ILE A 16 10.58 -10.70 -6.53
N LEU A 17 9.76 -9.96 -5.78
CA LEU A 17 8.35 -10.29 -5.60
C LEU A 17 7.57 -10.19 -6.91
N LYS A 18 7.84 -9.18 -7.74
CA LYS A 18 7.21 -9.02 -9.06
C LYS A 18 7.44 -10.21 -9.97
N VAL A 19 8.65 -10.75 -10.01
CA VAL A 19 8.95 -11.96 -10.80
C VAL A 19 8.05 -13.12 -10.36
N GLN A 20 7.86 -13.30 -9.05
CA GLN A 20 7.02 -14.37 -8.51
C GLN A 20 5.52 -14.14 -8.79
N VAL A 21 5.05 -12.89 -8.80
CA VAL A 21 3.68 -12.54 -9.18
C VAL A 21 3.42 -12.78 -10.67
N SER A 22 4.40 -12.52 -11.54
CA SER A 22 4.26 -12.60 -13.00
C SER A 22 4.65 -13.93 -13.65
N SER A 23 5.24 -14.87 -12.90
CA SER A 23 5.72 -16.16 -13.45
C SER A 23 4.60 -17.17 -13.74
N THR A 24 3.36 -16.71 -13.93
CA THR A 24 2.22 -17.57 -14.18
C THR A 24 2.25 -18.14 -15.61
N ALA A 25 2.70 -19.38 -15.77
CA ALA A 25 2.70 -20.10 -17.04
C ALA A 25 1.34 -20.81 -17.23
N PRO A 26 0.82 -20.95 -18.46
CA PRO A 26 -0.46 -21.60 -18.69
C PRO A 26 -0.32 -23.10 -18.41
N LEU A 27 -0.79 -23.55 -17.24
CA LEU A 27 -0.88 -24.96 -16.90
C LEU A 27 -2.32 -25.39 -16.65
N ASN A 28 -2.55 -26.70 -16.84
CA ASN A 28 -3.82 -27.38 -16.66
C ASN A 28 -4.46 -27.12 -15.27
N TRP A 29 -5.76 -27.42 -15.13
CA TRP A 29 -6.62 -27.11 -13.97
C TRP A 29 -6.01 -27.42 -12.58
N VAL A 30 -5.17 -28.46 -12.47
CA VAL A 30 -4.46 -28.81 -11.22
C VAL A 30 -3.32 -27.83 -10.91
N GLY A 31 -2.62 -27.32 -11.93
CA GLY A 31 -1.66 -26.23 -11.79
C GLY A 31 -2.33 -24.91 -11.38
N HIS A 32 -3.56 -24.65 -11.84
CA HIS A 32 -4.32 -23.45 -11.53
C HIS A 32 -4.58 -23.25 -10.02
N ILE A 33 -4.86 -24.32 -9.26
CA ILE A 33 -5.12 -24.22 -7.81
C ILE A 33 -3.83 -23.90 -7.04
N ALA A 34 -2.73 -24.59 -7.36
CA ALA A 34 -1.42 -24.33 -6.75
C ALA A 34 -0.88 -22.92 -7.07
N GLU A 35 -1.18 -22.41 -8.26
CA GLU A 35 -0.79 -21.07 -8.70
C GLU A 35 -1.59 -19.94 -8.02
N VAL A 36 -2.90 -20.13 -7.83
CA VAL A 36 -3.73 -19.18 -7.09
C VAL A 36 -3.26 -19.07 -5.62
N GLU A 37 -2.90 -20.18 -4.99
CA GLU A 37 -2.38 -20.19 -3.62
C GLU A 37 -0.99 -19.55 -3.50
N THR A 38 -0.10 -19.80 -4.46
CA THR A 38 1.23 -19.19 -4.48
C THR A 38 1.17 -17.68 -4.71
N ASN A 39 0.34 -17.21 -5.65
CA ASN A 39 0.14 -15.78 -5.89
C ASN A 39 -0.45 -15.07 -4.66
N ALA A 40 -1.44 -15.67 -4.00
CA ALA A 40 -2.01 -15.15 -2.76
C ALA A 40 -0.97 -15.09 -1.62
N THR A 41 -0.06 -16.05 -1.56
CA THR A 41 1.03 -16.07 -0.58
C THR A 41 2.04 -14.96 -0.85
N VAL A 42 2.49 -14.79 -2.09
CA VAL A 42 3.42 -13.73 -2.50
C VAL A 42 2.82 -12.34 -2.23
N LYS A 43 1.52 -12.16 -2.51
CA LYS A 43 0.76 -10.95 -2.16
C LYS A 43 0.83 -10.62 -0.67
N ARG A 44 0.56 -11.61 0.19
CA ARG A 44 0.64 -11.42 1.66
C ARG A 44 2.06 -11.03 2.10
N ILE A 45 3.08 -11.67 1.54
CA ILE A 45 4.48 -11.35 1.83
C ILE A 45 4.81 -9.91 1.44
N ALA A 46 4.39 -9.46 0.25
CA ALA A 46 4.58 -8.08 -0.20
C ALA A 46 3.96 -7.08 0.78
N TYR A 47 2.72 -7.32 1.24
CA TYR A 47 2.08 -6.47 2.24
C TYR A 47 2.86 -6.42 3.57
N ARG A 48 3.38 -7.56 4.05
CA ARG A 48 4.20 -7.60 5.27
C ARG A 48 5.50 -6.83 5.15
N PHE A 49 6.17 -6.90 4.00
CA PHE A 49 7.35 -6.08 3.73
C PHE A 49 7.01 -4.59 3.66
N ALA A 50 5.90 -4.24 3.03
CA ALA A 50 5.46 -2.86 2.93
C ALA A 50 5.20 -2.25 4.33
N ASP A 51 4.56 -3.02 5.24
CA ASP A 51 4.33 -2.61 6.62
C ASP A 51 5.65 -2.54 7.42
N LEU A 52 6.57 -3.49 7.21
CA LEU A 52 7.90 -3.47 7.84
C LEU A 52 8.73 -2.24 7.44
N PHE A 53 8.74 -1.91 6.15
CA PHE A 53 9.48 -0.75 5.63
C PHE A 53 8.84 0.57 6.07
N ALA A 54 7.51 0.63 6.18
CA ALA A 54 6.80 1.76 6.78
C ALA A 54 7.13 1.95 8.26
N ALA A 55 7.30 0.86 9.02
CA ALA A 55 7.68 0.92 10.43
C ALA A 55 9.15 1.35 10.63
N ASP A 56 10.05 0.93 9.73
CA ASP A 56 11.48 1.27 9.80
C ASP A 56 11.80 2.68 9.29
N ASN A 57 11.08 3.14 8.28
CA ASN A 57 11.17 4.49 7.74
C ASN A 57 9.82 5.20 7.91
N PRO A 58 9.45 5.57 9.14
CA PRO A 58 8.22 6.30 9.38
C PRO A 58 8.36 7.75 8.90
N PRO A 59 7.25 8.37 8.45
CA PRO A 59 7.23 9.81 8.23
C PRO A 59 7.56 10.54 9.54
N VAL A 60 8.29 11.65 9.46
CA VAL A 60 8.65 12.46 10.63
C VAL A 60 8.26 13.91 10.41
N CYS A 61 7.75 14.55 11.46
CA CYS A 61 7.57 15.99 11.45
C CYS A 61 8.95 16.67 11.45
N ILE A 62 9.18 17.63 10.56
CA ILE A 62 10.46 18.36 10.50
C ILE A 62 10.69 19.23 11.74
N HIS A 63 9.61 19.73 12.35
CA HIS A 63 9.64 20.63 13.50
C HIS A 63 9.77 19.88 14.82
N CYS A 64 8.92 18.87 15.03
CA CYS A 64 8.90 18.12 16.30
C CYS A 64 9.86 16.94 16.32
N ARG A 65 10.36 16.49 15.16
CA ARG A 65 11.12 15.24 15.01
C ARG A 65 10.39 13.99 15.55
N GLN A 66 9.08 14.11 15.75
CA GLN A 66 8.21 13.04 16.21
C GLN A 66 7.46 12.43 15.02
N SER A 67 7.13 11.15 15.14
CA SER A 67 6.22 10.48 14.21
C SER A 67 4.82 11.07 14.38
N PRO A 68 4.14 11.46 13.29
CA PRO A 68 2.74 11.85 13.32
C PRO A 68 1.91 10.57 13.48
N VAL A 69 1.78 10.07 14.70
CA VAL A 69 0.98 8.88 14.99
C VAL A 69 -0.49 9.24 14.80
N SER A 70 -1.07 8.76 13.68
CA SER A 70 -2.50 8.58 13.38
C SER A 70 -3.50 9.74 13.53
N SER A 71 -3.12 10.88 14.09
CA SER A 71 -4.07 11.93 14.50
C SER A 71 -3.79 13.30 13.85
N GLY A 72 -2.76 13.42 13.00
CA GLY A 72 -2.36 14.70 12.39
C GLY A 72 -1.81 15.74 13.39
N LEU A 73 -1.65 15.37 14.65
CA LEU A 73 -1.22 16.25 15.73
C LEU A 73 0.13 15.76 16.26
N CYS A 74 1.15 16.61 16.17
CA CYS A 74 2.38 16.37 16.91
C CYS A 74 2.07 16.52 18.41
N LEU A 75 2.50 15.56 19.23
CA LEU A 75 2.18 15.48 20.67
C LEU A 75 2.85 16.58 21.53
N GLY A 76 3.45 17.60 20.91
CA GLY A 76 3.85 18.83 21.58
C GLY A 76 2.61 19.66 21.90
N GLY A 77 1.94 19.30 23.00
CA GLY A 77 0.64 19.83 23.39
C GLY A 77 0.53 21.36 23.31
N GLN A 78 -0.07 21.85 22.23
CA GLN A 78 -0.86 23.08 22.16
C GLN A 78 -1.44 23.14 20.74
N GLN A 79 -2.73 23.45 20.65
CA GLN A 79 -3.55 23.50 19.43
C GLN A 79 -3.12 24.55 18.38
N GLN A 80 -1.84 24.97 18.34
CA GLN A 80 -1.38 26.11 17.54
C GLN A 80 -0.61 25.75 16.26
N TYR A 81 -0.39 24.47 15.97
CA TYR A 81 0.45 24.09 14.83
C TYR A 81 -0.34 23.38 13.72
N LEU A 82 -1.19 24.15 13.05
CA LEU A 82 -1.92 23.75 11.84
C LEU A 82 -1.01 23.41 10.63
N ASN A 83 0.31 23.61 10.71
CA ASN A 83 1.22 23.56 9.56
C ASN A 83 2.52 22.76 9.82
N HIS A 84 2.44 21.64 10.53
CA HIS A 84 3.62 20.79 10.68
C HIS A 84 3.88 19.99 9.40
N GLU A 85 4.90 20.40 8.65
CA GLU A 85 5.36 19.68 7.48
C GLU A 85 5.94 18.32 7.90
N VAL A 86 5.48 17.28 7.22
CA VAL A 86 5.92 15.90 7.39
C VAL A 86 6.83 15.54 6.24
N LYS A 87 8.03 15.05 6.55
CA LYS A 87 9.05 14.67 5.57
C LYS A 87 9.48 13.23 5.76
N GLY A 88 9.89 12.61 4.65
CA GLY A 88 10.33 11.21 4.64
C GLY A 88 9.15 10.26 4.72
N GLY A 89 9.42 9.03 5.13
CA GLY A 89 8.45 7.96 5.08
C GLY A 89 8.69 7.04 3.89
N PHE A 90 8.39 5.75 4.09
CA PHE A 90 8.33 4.78 3.01
C PHE A 90 7.00 4.87 2.26
N ASP A 91 7.07 4.95 0.93
CA ASP A 91 5.88 4.94 0.08
C ASP A 91 5.37 3.51 -0.14
N ARG A 92 4.45 3.14 0.75
CA ARG A 92 3.76 1.84 0.72
C ARG A 92 3.06 1.58 -0.61
N LYS A 93 2.45 2.61 -1.21
CA LYS A 93 1.66 2.46 -2.45
C LYS A 93 2.58 2.19 -3.63
N TRP A 94 3.65 2.97 -3.74
CA TRP A 94 4.65 2.77 -4.78
C TRP A 94 5.27 1.36 -4.70
N PHE A 95 5.64 0.89 -3.51
CA PHE A 95 6.26 -0.42 -3.36
C PHE A 95 5.35 -1.57 -3.79
N LEU A 96 4.06 -1.53 -3.40
CA LEU A 96 3.10 -2.56 -3.79
C LEU A 96 2.89 -2.58 -5.32
N ALA A 97 2.76 -1.41 -5.93
CA ALA A 97 2.70 -1.28 -7.38
C ALA A 97 3.98 -1.84 -8.06
N ALA A 98 5.15 -1.57 -7.48
CA ALA A 98 6.42 -2.12 -7.97
C ALA A 98 6.52 -3.65 -7.82
N CYS A 99 5.84 -4.24 -6.83
CA CYS A 99 5.67 -5.70 -6.70
C CYS A 99 4.72 -6.30 -7.75
N GLY A 100 4.12 -5.50 -8.63
CA GLY A 100 3.08 -5.94 -9.57
C GLY A 100 1.71 -6.12 -8.91
N LEU A 101 1.52 -5.54 -7.72
CA LEU A 101 0.23 -5.51 -7.04
C LEU A 101 -0.41 -4.18 -7.38
N GLU A 102 -1.43 -4.20 -8.24
CA GLU A 102 -2.21 -2.99 -8.49
C GLU A 102 -2.74 -2.46 -7.16
N PRO A 103 -2.76 -1.13 -6.94
CA PRO A 103 -3.47 -0.57 -5.81
C PRO A 103 -4.89 -1.13 -5.90
N GLU A 104 -5.37 -1.77 -4.83
CA GLU A 104 -6.73 -2.29 -4.76
C GLU A 104 -7.68 -1.17 -5.17
N GLN A 105 -8.07 -1.15 -6.44
CA GLN A 105 -9.27 -0.49 -6.84
C GLN A 105 -10.32 -1.31 -6.14
N HIS A 106 -10.81 -0.81 -5.00
CA HIS A 106 -12.08 -1.23 -4.46
C HIS A 106 -13.16 -0.83 -5.48
N THR A 107 -13.14 -1.42 -6.68
CA THR A 107 -14.33 -1.57 -7.49
C THR A 107 -15.15 -2.58 -6.71
N VAL A 108 -15.99 -2.06 -5.82
CA VAL A 108 -17.09 -2.83 -5.25
C VAL A 108 -17.77 -3.49 -6.46
N PRO A 109 -17.82 -4.83 -6.52
CA PRO A 109 -18.41 -5.51 -7.66
C PRO A 109 -19.79 -4.92 -7.94
N LYS A 110 -20.12 -4.66 -9.20
CA LYS A 110 -21.39 -4.03 -9.57
C LYS A 110 -22.59 -4.71 -8.90
N GLN A 111 -22.51 -6.03 -8.73
CA GLN A 111 -23.49 -6.86 -8.03
C GLN A 111 -23.68 -6.46 -6.54
N VAL A 112 -22.61 -6.08 -5.85
CA VAL A 112 -22.65 -5.59 -4.46
C VAL A 112 -23.22 -4.17 -4.42
N LEU A 113 -22.82 -3.29 -5.36
CA LEU A 113 -23.41 -1.94 -5.47
C LEU A 113 -24.92 -1.99 -5.76
N GLU A 114 -25.36 -2.93 -6.59
CA GLU A 114 -26.78 -3.16 -6.91
C GLU A 114 -27.53 -3.75 -5.70
N HIS A 115 -26.91 -4.67 -4.95
CA HIS A 115 -27.52 -5.24 -3.74
C HIS A 115 -27.79 -4.19 -2.65
N TYR A 116 -26.91 -3.21 -2.51
CA TYR A 116 -27.06 -2.10 -1.55
C TYR A 116 -27.73 -0.84 -2.14
N GLY A 117 -28.18 -0.86 -3.40
CA GLY A 117 -28.88 0.26 -4.04
C GLY A 117 -28.03 1.50 -4.31
N LEU A 118 -26.70 1.37 -4.34
CA LEU A 118 -25.74 2.47 -4.45
C LEU A 118 -25.34 2.82 -5.90
N SER A 119 -25.99 2.22 -6.89
CA SER A 119 -25.58 2.30 -8.31
C SER A 119 -25.87 3.63 -9.04
N LYS A 120 -26.44 4.64 -8.37
CA LYS A 120 -26.93 5.87 -9.02
C LYS A 120 -26.25 7.19 -8.64
N ILE A 121 -25.21 7.18 -7.83
CA ILE A 121 -24.49 8.43 -7.49
C ILE A 121 -23.25 8.51 -8.38
N ASP A 122 -23.40 9.00 -9.61
CA ASP A 122 -22.36 9.73 -10.38
C ASP A 122 -22.74 9.89 -11.87
N GLN A 123 -23.85 10.58 -12.17
CA GLN A 123 -24.03 11.19 -13.51
C GLN A 123 -24.45 12.67 -13.53
N ASP A 124 -24.86 13.29 -12.41
CA ASP A 124 -25.25 14.70 -12.41
C ASP A 124 -24.25 15.60 -11.67
N ARG A 125 -23.13 15.91 -12.32
CA ARG A 125 -22.37 17.15 -12.05
C ARG A 125 -21.51 17.62 -13.23
N ARG A 126 -21.99 17.38 -14.45
CA ARG A 126 -21.60 18.14 -15.65
C ARG A 126 -22.86 18.44 -16.46
N GLY A 127 -23.40 19.63 -16.23
CA GLY A 127 -24.52 20.27 -16.92
C GLY A 127 -24.64 21.68 -16.38
#